data_AF-A0A7Y2UEA5-F1
#
_entry.id   AF-A0A7Y2UEA5-F1
#
_cell.length_a   1.000
_cell.length_b   1.000
_cell.length_c   1.000
_cell.angle_alpha   90.00
_cell.angle_beta   90.00
_cell.angle_gamma   90.00
#
_symmetry.space_group_name_H-M   'P 1'
#
loop_
_entity.id
_entity.type
_entity.pdbx_description
1 polymer ?
#
loop_
_entity_poly.entity_id
_entity_poly.type
_entity_poly.pdbx_seq_one_letter_code
_entity_poly.pdbx_strand_id
1 'polypeptide(L)'
;MRLSLGPIQYFWERQRVLDFYQRAADSAVETIYLGEVICSKRRLIKPEDWFALGQELKQAGKEVVLSSLTLLEAASEVASLKKLCANDTLMVEANDISAVQLLAKAGKPFVTGPS
;
A
#
# COMPACT_ATOMS: atom_id res chain seq x y z
N MET A 1 21.98 6.51 -5.25
CA MET A 1 21.46 5.48 -4.33
C MET A 1 20.05 5.90 -3.97
N ARG A 2 19.05 5.01 -4.10
CA ARG A 2 17.63 5.34 -3.90
C ARG A 2 17.15 4.82 -2.55
N LEU A 3 16.52 5.67 -1.72
CA LEU A 3 16.02 5.26 -0.40
C LEU A 3 14.51 4.98 -0.43
N SER A 4 14.13 3.79 0.03
CA SER A 4 12.73 3.35 0.09
C SER A 4 12.30 3.02 1.52
N LEU A 5 11.07 3.40 1.87
CA LEU A 5 10.42 3.09 3.14
C LEU A 5 9.33 2.04 2.94
N GLY A 6 9.50 0.87 3.55
CA GLY A 6 8.52 -0.22 3.49
C GLY A 6 7.24 0.05 4.31
N PRO A 7 6.20 -0.80 4.14
CA PRO A 7 4.97 -0.69 4.89
C PRO A 7 5.18 -1.06 6.37
N ILE A 8 4.34 -0.50 7.24
CA ILE A 8 4.44 -0.71 8.69
C ILE A 8 4.11 -2.17 9.04
N GLN A 9 5.07 -2.87 9.66
CA GLN A 9 4.94 -4.28 10.04
C GLN A 9 4.31 -4.48 11.43
N TYR A 10 4.20 -3.43 12.23
CA TYR A 10 3.67 -3.51 13.61
C TYR A 10 2.29 -2.88 13.75
N PHE A 11 1.53 -3.33 14.74
CA PHE A 11 0.24 -2.72 15.05
C PHE A 11 0.47 -1.36 15.71
N TRP A 12 0.08 -0.29 15.01
CA TRP A 12 0.07 1.08 15.53
C TRP A 12 -1.33 1.65 15.46
N GLU A 13 -1.66 2.50 16.42
CA GLU A 13 -2.91 3.28 16.39
C GLU A 13 -2.94 4.21 15.18
N ARG A 14 -4.16 4.50 14.71
CA ARG A 14 -4.41 5.32 13.52
C ARG A 14 -3.60 6.61 13.51
N GLN A 15 -3.64 7.39 14.58
CA GLN A 15 -2.96 8.69 14.61
C GLN A 15 -1.45 8.55 14.45
N ARG A 16 -0.86 7.56 15.13
CA ARG A 16 0.57 7.26 15.03
C ARG A 16 0.99 6.90 13.60
N VAL A 17 0.15 6.17 12.86
CA VAL A 17 0.40 5.85 11.44
C VAL A 17 0.39 7.12 10.58
N LEU A 18 -0.61 7.98 10.76
CA LEU A 18 -0.73 9.22 9.99
C LEU A 18 0.44 10.18 10.27
N ASP A 19 0.76 10.41 11.55
CA ASP A 19 1.88 11.27 11.96
C ASP A 19 3.23 10.74 11.43
N PHE A 20 3.38 9.42 11.35
CA PHE A 20 4.58 8.80 10.81
C PHE A 20 4.76 9.12 9.33
N TYR A 21 3.72 8.93 8.52
CA TYR A 21 3.80 9.20 7.09
C TYR A 21 3.86 10.69 6.75
N GLN A 22 3.24 11.56 7.56
CA GLN A 22 3.45 13.01 7.45
C GLN A 22 4.92 13.37 7.60
N ARG A 23 5.61 12.85 8.63
CA ARG A 23 7.07 13.06 8.77
C ARG A 23 7.87 12.41 7.65
N ALA A 24 7.41 11.29 7.09
CA ALA A 24 8.08 10.64 5.96
C ALA A 24 8.03 11.50 4.68
N ALA A 25 6.97 12.31 4.51
CA ALA A 25 6.83 13.26 3.40
C ALA A 25 8.00 14.26 3.34
N ASP A 26 8.52 14.69 4.49
CA ASP A 26 9.62 15.66 4.57
C ASP A 26 11.01 15.01 4.67
N SER A 27 11.07 13.68 4.67
CA SER A 27 12.32 12.93 4.81
C SER A 27 13.09 12.78 3.49
N ALA A 28 14.33 12.28 3.56
CA ALA A 28 15.14 11.93 2.39
C ALA A 28 14.68 10.66 1.64
N VAL A 29 13.62 9.99 2.10
CA VAL A 29 13.03 8.83 1.41
C VAL A 29 12.40 9.28 0.09
N GLU A 30 12.63 8.51 -0.97
CA GLU A 30 12.10 8.78 -2.30
C GLU A 30 10.85 7.94 -2.62
N THR A 31 10.83 6.69 -2.17
CA THR A 31 9.71 5.75 -2.41
C THR A 31 9.09 5.30 -1.09
N ILE A 32 7.77 5.39 -0.97
CA ILE A 32 7.02 5.03 0.25
C ILE A 32 5.99 3.96 -0.09
N TYR A 33 6.02 2.87 0.67
CA TYR A 33 5.06 1.78 0.59
C TYR A 33 4.00 1.97 1.68
N LEU A 34 2.74 1.93 1.29
CA LEU A 34 1.57 2.14 2.14
C LEU A 34 0.67 0.92 2.14
N GLY A 35 0.05 0.61 3.27
CA GLY A 35 -0.95 -0.45 3.37
C GLY A 35 -0.73 -1.37 4.56
N GLU A 36 -1.67 -2.30 4.72
CA GLU A 36 -1.59 -3.39 5.69
C GLU A 36 -1.28 -4.67 4.94
N VAL A 37 -0.11 -5.26 5.25
CA VAL A 37 0.42 -6.45 4.54
C VAL A 37 0.24 -7.75 5.34
N ILE A 38 -0.03 -7.67 6.65
CA ILE A 38 -0.05 -8.82 7.55
C ILE A 38 -1.45 -9.37 7.74
N CYS A 39 -2.38 -8.58 8.29
CA CYS A 39 -3.72 -9.10 8.60
C CYS A 39 -4.77 -7.99 8.52
N SER A 40 -5.87 -8.24 7.82
CA SER A 40 -6.97 -7.29 7.69
C SER A 40 -7.58 -6.87 9.03
N LYS A 41 -7.52 -7.72 10.06
CA LYS A 41 -8.04 -7.44 11.41
C LYS A 41 -7.26 -6.35 12.15
N ARG A 42 -6.06 -6.00 11.67
CA ARG A 42 -5.24 -4.90 12.22
C ARG A 42 -5.59 -3.53 11.63
N ARG A 43 -6.47 -3.47 10.62
CA ARG A 43 -6.75 -2.24 9.89
C ARG A 43 -7.48 -1.22 10.76
N LEU A 44 -6.74 -0.22 11.21
CA LEU A 44 -7.28 1.04 11.75
C LEU A 44 -7.33 2.16 10.69
N ILE A 45 -6.62 1.95 9.57
CA ILE A 45 -6.64 2.81 8.39
C ILE A 45 -7.50 2.15 7.33
N LYS A 46 -8.52 2.85 6.83
CA LYS A 46 -9.39 2.32 5.78
C LYS A 46 -8.70 2.40 4.42
N PRO A 47 -9.10 1.57 3.44
CA PRO A 47 -8.57 1.67 2.09
C PRO A 47 -8.63 3.10 1.52
N GLU A 48 -9.74 3.82 1.69
CA GLU A 48 -9.86 5.21 1.21
C GLU A 48 -8.82 6.16 1.83
N ASP A 49 -8.46 5.97 3.09
CA ASP A 49 -7.46 6.78 3.78
C ASP A 49 -6.06 6.51 3.22
N TRP A 50 -5.76 5.26 2.86
CA TRP A 50 -4.49 4.93 2.20
C TRP A 50 -4.37 5.59 0.82
N PHE A 51 -5.46 5.63 0.05
CA PHE A 51 -5.47 6.33 -1.22
C PHE A 51 -5.27 7.84 -1.03
N ALA A 52 -5.97 8.45 -0.08
CA ALA A 52 -5.83 9.88 0.22
C ALA A 52 -4.39 10.23 0.63
N LEU A 53 -3.84 9.49 1.60
CA LEU A 53 -2.45 9.66 2.04
C LEU A 53 -1.45 9.44 0.89
N GLY A 54 -1.71 8.47 0.02
CA GLY A 54 -0.85 8.23 -1.14
C GLY A 54 -0.88 9.38 -2.15
N GLN A 55 -2.01 10.06 -2.33
CA GLN A 55 -2.07 11.27 -3.16
C GLN A 55 -1.33 12.44 -2.52
N GLU A 56 -1.48 12.65 -1.21
CA GLU A 56 -0.75 13.69 -0.46
C GLU A 56 0.76 13.49 -0.58
N LEU A 57 1.25 12.26 -0.38
CA LEU A 57 2.66 11.94 -0.51
C LEU A 57 3.18 12.11 -1.95
N LYS A 58 2.38 11.79 -2.97
CA LYS A 58 2.74 12.08 -4.37
C LYS A 58 2.83 13.58 -4.64
N GLN A 59 1.92 14.38 -4.09
CA GLN A 59 1.98 15.84 -4.20
C GLN A 59 3.22 16.41 -3.50
N ALA A 60 3.68 15.77 -2.42
CA ALA A 60 4.97 16.05 -1.78
C ALA A 60 6.20 15.52 -2.55
N GLY A 61 6.02 15.00 -3.77
CA GLY A 61 7.10 14.54 -4.64
C GLY A 61 7.62 13.13 -4.35
N LYS A 62 6.89 12.32 -3.56
CA LYS A 62 7.25 10.93 -3.29
C LYS A 62 6.71 9.99 -4.35
N GLU A 63 7.47 8.95 -4.67
CA GLU A 63 6.89 7.77 -5.31
C GLU A 63 6.13 6.97 -4.26
N VAL A 64 4.92 6.56 -4.59
CA VAL A 64 4.04 5.84 -3.65
C VAL A 64 3.60 4.52 -4.26
N VAL A 65 3.74 3.46 -3.47
CA VAL A 65 3.32 2.11 -3.80
C VAL A 65 2.31 1.64 -2.75
N LEU A 66 1.18 1.07 -3.20
CA LEU A 66 0.18 0.48 -2.31
C LEU A 66 0.39 -1.03 -2.18
N SER A 67 0.71 -1.47 -0.98
CA SER A 67 0.95 -2.87 -0.64
C SER A 67 -0.34 -3.62 -0.33
N SER A 68 -0.54 -4.77 -1.00
CA SER A 68 -1.62 -5.69 -0.65
C SER A 68 -1.29 -6.53 0.57
N LEU A 69 -2.30 -7.19 1.14
CA LEU A 69 -2.07 -8.30 2.06
C LEU A 69 -1.22 -9.38 1.39
N THR A 70 -0.37 -10.02 2.18
CA THR A 70 0.41 -11.19 1.78
C THR A 70 -0.44 -12.45 1.66
N LEU A 71 -1.45 -12.61 2.52
CA LEU A 71 -2.37 -13.75 2.49
C LEU A 71 -3.82 -13.25 2.56
N LEU A 72 -4.68 -13.82 1.72
CA LEU A 72 -6.11 -13.59 1.73
C LEU A 72 -6.83 -14.83 2.27
N GLU A 73 -7.65 -14.64 3.29
CA GLU A 73 -8.41 -15.68 3.98
C GLU A 73 -9.93 -15.46 3.88
N ALA A 74 -10.39 -14.27 3.48
CA ALA A 74 -11.80 -13.92 3.42
C ALA A 74 -12.23 -13.28 2.09
N ALA A 75 -13.50 -13.49 1.71
CA ALA A 75 -14.09 -12.88 0.51
C ALA A 75 -14.06 -11.33 0.55
N SER A 76 -14.15 -10.74 1.74
CA SER A 76 -14.01 -9.29 1.95
C SER A 76 -12.60 -8.78 1.63
N GLU A 77 -11.57 -9.60 1.86
CA GLU A 77 -10.18 -9.27 1.53
C GLU A 77 -9.94 -9.36 0.02
N VAL A 78 -10.51 -10.37 -0.64
CA VAL A 78 -10.51 -10.47 -2.12
C VAL A 78 -11.22 -9.26 -2.73
N ALA A 79 -12.37 -8.84 -2.19
CA ALA A 79 -13.07 -7.65 -2.65
C ALA A 79 -12.23 -6.37 -2.45
N SER A 80 -11.52 -6.26 -1.32
CA SER A 80 -10.60 -5.16 -1.07
C SER A 80 -9.43 -5.15 -2.05
N LEU A 81 -8.85 -6.33 -2.34
CA LEU A 81 -7.76 -6.47 -3.31
C LEU A 81 -8.19 -6.06 -4.72
N LYS A 82 -9.38 -6.49 -5.17
CA LYS A 82 -9.91 -6.06 -6.48
C LYS A 82 -10.03 -4.55 -6.60
N LYS A 83 -10.50 -3.88 -5.54
CA LYS A 83 -10.54 -2.40 -5.49
C LYS A 83 -9.13 -1.80 -5.53
N LEU A 84 -8.19 -2.40 -4.81
CA LEU A 84 -6.79 -1.99 -4.82
C LEU A 84 -6.20 -2.08 -6.24
N CYS A 85 -6.33 -3.22 -6.92
CA CYS A 85 -5.80 -3.42 -8.28
C CYS A 85 -6.55 -2.63 -9.36
N ALA A 86 -7.81 -2.28 -9.11
CA ALA A 86 -8.60 -1.45 -10.03
C ALA A 86 -8.12 0.01 -10.05
N ASN A 87 -7.36 0.47 -9.04
CA ASN A 87 -6.86 1.83 -9.01
C ASN A 87 -5.92 2.14 -10.21
N ASP A 88 -5.97 3.37 -10.72
CA ASP A 88 -5.18 3.82 -11.87
C ASP A 88 -4.11 4.87 -11.49
N THR A 89 -3.99 5.18 -10.20
CA THR A 89 -3.22 6.36 -9.74
C THR A 89 -1.93 6.01 -9.02
N LEU A 90 -1.89 4.86 -8.35
CA LEU A 90 -0.80 4.39 -7.51
C LEU A 90 -0.37 2.99 -7.94
N MET A 91 0.94 2.77 -8.01
CA MET A 91 1.50 1.45 -8.29
C MET A 91 1.14 0.49 -7.15
N VAL A 92 0.86 -0.77 -7.47
CA VAL A 92 0.54 -1.79 -6.47
C VAL A 92 1.76 -2.66 -6.23
N GLU A 93 2.06 -2.92 -4.96
CA GLU A 93 2.92 -4.03 -4.54
C GLU A 93 2.02 -5.26 -4.32
N ALA A 94 2.15 -6.21 -5.25
CA ALA A 94 1.37 -7.43 -5.31
C ALA A 94 1.99 -8.50 -4.41
N ASN A 95 1.60 -8.54 -3.14
CA ASN A 95 2.09 -9.49 -2.14
C ASN A 95 1.34 -10.84 -2.15
N ASP A 96 0.17 -10.92 -2.79
CA ASP A 96 -0.58 -12.16 -3.00
C ASP A 96 -0.63 -12.49 -4.50
N ILE A 97 -0.55 -13.78 -4.86
CA ILE A 97 -0.54 -14.21 -6.27
C ILE A 97 -1.81 -13.81 -7.03
N SER A 98 -2.93 -13.66 -6.33
CA SER A 98 -4.17 -13.15 -6.91
C SER A 98 -4.02 -11.69 -7.38
N ALA A 99 -3.22 -10.89 -6.68
CA ALA A 99 -2.93 -9.50 -7.07
C ALA A 99 -2.13 -9.46 -8.37
N VAL A 100 -1.10 -10.31 -8.47
CA VAL A 100 -0.30 -10.51 -9.69
C VAL A 100 -1.21 -10.87 -10.87
N GLN A 101 -2.10 -11.85 -10.70
CA GLN A 101 -3.02 -12.26 -11.78
C GLN A 101 -3.97 -11.13 -12.19
N LEU A 102 -4.55 -10.40 -11.23
CA LEU A 102 -5.48 -9.30 -11.51
C LEU A 102 -4.79 -8.17 -12.30
N LEU A 103 -3.59 -7.77 -11.88
CA LEU A 103 -2.82 -6.68 -12.50
C LEU A 103 -2.29 -7.10 -13.89
N ALA A 104 -1.76 -8.31 -14.00
CA ALA A 104 -1.29 -8.85 -15.28
C ALA A 104 -2.42 -8.96 -16.31
N LYS A 105 -3.60 -9.47 -15.90
CA LYS A 105 -4.78 -9.54 -16.79
C LYS A 105 -5.26 -8.15 -17.23
N ALA A 106 -5.10 -7.14 -16.37
CA ALA A 106 -5.43 -5.75 -16.68
C ALA A 106 -4.32 -5.02 -17.47
N GLY A 107 -3.18 -5.67 -17.75
CA GLY A 107 -2.02 -5.05 -18.40
C GLY A 107 -1.39 -3.93 -17.57
N LYS A 108 -1.61 -3.92 -16.25
CA LYS A 108 -1.10 -2.88 -15.34
C LYS A 108 0.28 -3.28 -14.79
N PRO A 109 1.26 -2.35 -14.77
CA PRO A 109 2.54 -2.61 -14.11
C PRO A 109 2.35 -2.73 -12.60
N PHE A 110 3.18 -3.54 -11.97
CA PHE A 110 3.20 -3.76 -10.52
C PHE A 110 4.61 -4.13 -10.06
N VAL A 111 4.84 -4.02 -8.76
CA VAL A 111 6.04 -4.56 -8.09
C VAL A 111 5.65 -5.71 -7.18
N THR A 112 6.61 -6.53 -6.77
CA THR A 112 6.41 -7.62 -5.82
C THR A 112 7.15 -7.30 -4.53
N GLY A 113 6.54 -7.60 -3.38
CA GLY A 113 7.22 -7.53 -2.11
C GLY A 113 8.08 -8.77 -1.85
N PRO A 114 8.70 -8.86 -0.66
CA PRO A 114 9.55 -9.99 -0.26
C PRO A 114 8.77 -11.23 0.20
N SER A 115 7.44 -11.15 0.22
CA SER A 115 6.55 -12.21 0.73
C SER A 115 6.04 -13.12 -0.37
#